data_AF-A0A418GLW7-F1
#
_entry.id   AF-A0A418GLW7-F1
#
_cell.length_a   1.000
_cell.length_b   1.000
_cell.length_c   1.000
_cell.angle_alpha   90.00
_cell.angle_beta   90.00
_cell.angle_gamma   90.00
#
_symmetry.space_group_name_H-M   'P 1'
#
loop_
_entity.id
_entity.type
_entity.pdbx_description
1 polymer ?
#
loop_
_entity_poly.entity_id
_entity_poly.type
_entity_poly.pdbx_seq_one_letter_code
_entity_poly.pdbx_strand_id
1 'polypeptide(L)' 'GKNYIDHQDFNLLPDTVKTLPPIKLDEKTGYIGVIAYFSDDQATEWKQIESVESIGHHYRLLVHIRASAIEMKKEEN' A
#
# COMPACT_ATOMS: atom_id res chain seq x y z
N GLY A 1 -10.23 14.35 -11.83
CA GLY A 1 -9.24 13.40 -11.31
C GLY A 1 -7.93 13.59 -12.05
N LYS A 2 -6.85 13.98 -11.36
CA LYS A 2 -5.52 14.23 -11.96
C LYS A 2 -4.34 13.73 -11.09
N ASN A 3 -4.61 13.08 -9.95
CA ASN A 3 -3.58 12.68 -8.97
C ASN A 3 -3.36 11.16 -8.93
N TYR A 4 -3.78 10.45 -9.97
CA TYR A 4 -3.64 9.01 -10.09
C TYR A 4 -2.60 8.72 -11.16
N ILE A 5 -1.51 8.06 -10.76
CA ILE A 5 -0.39 7.76 -11.64
C ILE A 5 -0.47 6.30 -12.08
N ASP A 6 -0.62 5.38 -11.12
CA ASP A 6 -0.66 3.94 -11.37
C ASP A 6 -1.35 3.19 -10.23
N HIS A 7 -1.67 1.91 -10.46
CA HIS A 7 -2.08 0.94 -9.45
C HIS A 7 -1.60 -0.47 -9.78
N GLN A 8 -1.53 -1.31 -8.75
CA GLN A 8 -1.34 -2.74 -8.92
C GLN A 8 -2.32 -3.47 -8.02
N ASP A 9 -3.06 -4.39 -8.62
CA ASP A 9 -4.04 -5.20 -7.91
C ASP A 9 -3.44 -6.55 -7.52
N PHE A 10 -3.71 -6.96 -6.28
CA PHE A 10 -3.24 -8.22 -5.74
C PHE A 10 -4.34 -8.93 -4.98
N ASN A 11 -4.44 -10.23 -5.17
CA ASN A 11 -5.18 -11.11 -4.28
C ASN A 11 -4.25 -11.62 -3.18
N LEU A 12 -4.72 -11.56 -1.95
CA LEU A 12 -4.07 -12.12 -0.77
C LEU A 12 -5.04 -13.08 -0.08
N LEU A 13 -4.57 -14.28 0.24
CA LEU A 13 -5.35 -15.20 1.06
C LEU A 13 -5.14 -14.86 2.55
N PRO A 14 -6.11 -15.14 3.43
CA PRO A 14 -5.89 -15.07 4.87
C PRO A 14 -4.63 -15.83 5.28
N ASP A 15 -3.90 -15.30 6.26
CA ASP A 15 -2.67 -15.88 6.81
C ASP A 15 -1.51 -16.10 5.81
N THR A 16 -1.55 -15.40 4.67
CA THR A 16 -0.43 -15.42 3.70
C THR A 16 0.35 -14.12 3.70
N VAL A 17 1.66 -14.24 3.46
CA VAL A 17 2.54 -13.11 3.20
C VAL A 17 2.90 -13.11 1.72
N LYS A 18 2.74 -11.96 1.07
CA LYS A 18 3.15 -11.76 -0.32
C LYS A 18 4.19 -10.67 -0.38
N THR A 19 5.40 -11.04 -0.77
CA THR A 19 6.47 -10.08 -1.06
C THR A 19 6.39 -9.68 -2.53
N LEU A 20 6.36 -8.38 -2.77
CA LEU A 20 6.37 -7.82 -4.12
C LEU A 20 7.81 -7.49 -4.53
N PRO A 21 8.17 -7.65 -5.81
CA PRO A 21 9.46 -7.17 -6.29
C PRO A 21 9.55 -5.64 -6.13
N PRO A 22 10.76 -5.07 -5.99
CA PRO A 22 10.93 -3.62 -5.98
C PRO A 22 10.34 -3.01 -7.26
N ILE A 23 9.56 -1.95 -7.09
CA ILE A 23 8.99 -1.17 -8.20
C ILE A 23 9.66 0.19 -8.24
N LYS A 24 9.89 0.72 -9.45
CA LYS A 24 10.36 2.09 -9.61
C LYS A 24 9.17 3.03 -9.51
N LEU A 25 9.19 3.95 -8.55
CA LEU A 25 8.18 5.00 -8.44
C LEU A 25 8.34 6.02 -9.57
N ASP A 26 7.22 6.52 -10.08
CA ASP A 26 7.25 7.68 -10.99
C ASP A 26 7.75 8.91 -10.24
N GLU A 27 8.54 9.75 -10.89
CA GLU A 27 9.15 10.97 -10.33
C GLU A 27 8.10 11.95 -9.77
N LYS A 28 6.85 11.87 -10.20
CA LYS A 28 5.74 12.70 -9.72
C LYS A 28 4.96 12.09 -8.54
N THR A 29 5.36 10.90 -8.09
CA THR A 29 4.67 10.17 -7.01
C THR A 29 5.03 10.78 -5.65
N GLY A 30 4.10 11.48 -5.02
CA GLY A 30 4.27 11.98 -3.65
C GLY A 30 3.64 11.10 -2.57
N TYR A 31 2.82 10.11 -2.97
CA TYR A 31 2.02 9.30 -2.05
C TYR A 31 1.85 7.88 -2.57
N ILE A 32 1.83 6.93 -1.64
CA ILE A 32 1.42 5.55 -1.90
C ILE A 32 0.17 5.27 -1.08
N GLY A 33 -0.90 4.89 -1.77
CA GLY A 33 -2.14 4.44 -1.15
C GLY A 33 -2.25 2.93 -1.21
N VAL A 34 -2.74 2.33 -0.13
CA VAL A 34 -3.14 0.92 -0.10
C VAL A 34 -4.61 0.84 0.26
N ILE A 35 -5.34 0.07 -0.52
CA ILE A 35 -6.77 -0.18 -0.37
C ILE A 35 -6.92 -1.69 -0.28
N ALA A 36 -7.68 -2.17 0.71
CA ALA A 36 -8.06 -3.57 0.82
C ALA A 36 -9.59 -3.69 0.82
N TYR A 37 -10.09 -4.62 0.04
CA TYR A 37 -11.50 -4.96 -0.01
C TYR A 37 -11.72 -6.18 0.89
N PHE A 38 -12.36 -5.94 2.03
CA PHE A 38 -12.76 -7.00 2.94
C PHE A 38 -14.09 -7.62 2.50
N SER A 39 -14.27 -8.91 2.74
CA SER A 39 -15.55 -9.58 2.49
C SER A 39 -16.62 -9.23 3.52
N ASP A 40 -16.21 -8.71 4.68
CA ASP A 40 -17.07 -8.24 5.76
C ASP A 40 -17.32 -6.73 5.63
N ASP A 41 -18.56 -6.30 5.84
CA ASP A 41 -19.01 -4.91 5.69
C ASP A 41 -18.66 -4.03 6.91
N GLN A 42 -18.16 -4.62 7.99
CA GLN A 42 -17.75 -3.93 9.22
C GLN A 42 -16.32 -3.36 9.20
N ALA A 43 -15.64 -3.35 8.04
CA ALA A 43 -14.28 -2.82 7.96
C ALA A 43 -14.23 -1.33 8.29
N THR A 44 -13.50 -0.98 9.35
CA THR A 44 -13.45 0.38 9.90
C THR A 44 -12.42 1.24 9.15
N GLU A 45 -11.32 0.65 8.70
CA GLU A 45 -10.23 1.34 7.99
C GLU A 45 -9.75 0.52 6.79
N TRP A 46 -10.45 0.68 5.66
CA TRP A 46 -10.20 -0.04 4.41
C TRP A 46 -9.18 0.63 3.46
N LYS A 47 -8.59 1.76 3.89
CA LYS A 47 -7.60 2.52 3.11
C LYS A 47 -6.61 3.24 4.01
N GLN A 48 -5.33 3.15 3.68
CA GLN A 48 -4.26 3.96 4.28
C GLN A 48 -3.39 4.60 3.18
N ILE A 49 -2.87 5.80 3.43
CA ILE A 49 -2.04 6.55 2.49
C ILE A 49 -0.80 7.05 3.23
N GLU A 50 0.37 6.85 2.64
CA GLU A 50 1.65 7.31 3.16
C GLU A 50 2.32 8.26 2.17
N SER A 51 2.97 9.32 2.67
CA SER A 51 3.78 10.21 1.85
C SER A 51 5.15 9.60 1.59
N VAL A 52 5.66 9.80 0.37
CA VAL A 52 6.96 9.28 -0.09
C VAL A 52 7.68 10.30 -0.96
N GLU A 53 9.01 10.20 -0.99
CA GLU A 53 9.85 10.93 -1.94
C GLU A 53 10.19 10.03 -3.13
N SER A 54 9.76 10.43 -4.33
CA SER A 54 9.86 9.63 -5.55
C SER A 54 11.29 9.42 -6.07
N ILE A 55 12.26 10.23 -5.64
CA ILE A 55 13.62 10.25 -6.19
C ILE A 55 14.63 10.13 -5.06
N GLY A 56 15.58 9.19 -5.18
CA GLY A 56 16.72 9.07 -4.26
C GLY A 56 16.49 8.18 -3.03
N HIS A 57 15.24 7.74 -2.78
CA HIS A 57 14.89 6.92 -1.62
C HIS A 57 14.50 5.50 -2.02
N HIS A 58 14.82 4.54 -1.14
CA HIS A 58 14.35 3.16 -1.24
C HIS A 58 13.48 2.85 -0.03
N TYR A 59 12.17 2.77 -0.25
CA TYR A 59 11.23 2.45 0.81
C TYR A 59 10.93 0.95 0.85
N ARG A 60 10.84 0.41 2.07
CA ARG A 60 10.14 -0.86 2.33
C ARG A 60 8.83 -0.54 3.01
N LEU A 61 7.74 -0.87 2.34
CA LEU A 61 6.40 -0.74 2.89
C LEU A 61 5.92 -2.11 3.36
N LEU A 62 5.65 -2.22 4.66
CA LEU A 62 4.99 -3.38 5.22
C LEU A 62 3.52 -3.04 5.40
N VAL A 63 2.65 -3.78 4.71
CA VAL A 63 1.20 -3.65 4.83
C VAL A 63 0.69 -4.86 5.60
N HIS A 64 0.05 -4.63 6.73
CA HIS A 64 -0.62 -5.64 7.51
C HIS A 64 -2.13 -5.48 7.36
N ILE A 65 -2.75 -6.44 6.68
CA ILE A 65 -4.19 -6.49 6.47
C ILE A 65 -4.78 -7.35 7.59
N ARG A 66 -5.48 -6.71 8.55
CA ARG A 66 -6.23 -7.38 9.63
C ARG A 66 -7.69 -7.56 9.23
N ALA A 67 -8.46 -8.31 10.00
CA ALA A 67 -9.86 -8.63 9.69
C ALA A 67 -10.76 -7.40 9.37
N SER A 68 -10.47 -6.22 9.95
CA SER A 68 -11.31 -5.02 9.80
C SER A 68 -10.52 -3.73 9.55
N ALA A 69 -9.20 -3.82 9.40
CA ALA A 69 -8.32 -2.66 9.30
C ALA A 69 -7.04 -2.96 8.50
N ILE A 70 -6.46 -1.91 7.94
CA ILE A 70 -5.14 -1.95 7.29
C ILE A 70 -4.18 -1.15 8.14
N GLU A 71 -3.01 -1.72 8.44
CA GLU A 71 -1.90 -1.00 9.03
C GLU A 71 -0.74 -0.96 8.04
N MET A 72 -0.27 0.24 7.70
CA MET A 72 0.94 0.43 6.91
C MET A 72 2.10 0.91 7.79
N LYS A 73 3.27 0.31 7.58
CA LYS A 73 4.53 0.75 8.17
C LYS A 73 5.54 1.03 7.05
N LYS A 74 6.09 2.24 7.07
CA LYS A 74 7.17 2.66 6.18
C LYS A 74 8.50 2.52 6.90
N GLU A 75 9.40 1.74 6.32
CA GLU A 75 10.79 1.65 6.74
C GLU A 75 11.68 2.32 5.69
N GLU A 76 12.59 3.16 6.16
CA GLU A 76 13.60 3.86 5.36
C GLU A 76 14.96 3.26 5.70
N ASN A 77 15.70 2.88 4.66
CA ASN A 77 17.01 2.25 4.75
C ASN A 77 18.13 3.24 4.43
#